data_AF-A0A550C436-F1
#
_entry.id   AF-A0A550C436-F1
#
_cell.length_a   1.000
_cell.length_b   1.000
_cell.length_c   1.000
_cell.angle_alpha   90.00
_cell.angle_beta   90.00
_cell.angle_gamma   90.00
#
_symmetry.space_group_name_H-M   'P 1'
#
loop_
_entity.id
_entity.type
_entity.pdbx_description
1 polymer ?
#
loop_
_entity_poly.entity_id
_entity_poly.type
_entity_poly.pdbx_seq_one_letter_code
_entity_poly.pdbx_strand_id
1 'polypeptide(L)'
;MLHPSVYKAMVESIDAEAAPPIPNPIPVAKCPGFLESLNPSHAEIPDLPEDLESFDLHWNYGWPVSMKDVRALIETHSPNDLQFFEPGPVVLLAAVDAHATKVSGCQGVRHVLVEPTEAANWPTGVVTEKGGPSVSFFVVVSTTNDTMFQSRPSKEHMEKLTKFFGKEPCWMKD
;
A
#
# COMPACT_ATOMS: atom_id res chain seq x y z
N MET A 1 19.50 16.23 -37.02
CA MET A 1 19.17 14.79 -36.94
C MET A 1 20.45 14.01 -37.19
N LEU A 2 20.99 13.34 -36.18
CA LEU A 2 22.25 12.61 -36.29
C LEU A 2 22.02 11.18 -36.80
N HIS A 3 22.99 10.69 -37.58
CA HIS A 3 22.91 9.45 -38.34
C HIS A 3 22.96 8.20 -37.42
N PRO A 4 22.14 7.16 -37.67
CA PRO A 4 22.00 5.97 -36.81
C PRO A 4 23.29 5.15 -36.55
N SER A 5 24.35 5.40 -37.32
CA SER A 5 25.61 4.67 -37.23
C SER A 5 26.53 5.15 -36.09
N VAL A 6 26.27 6.30 -35.48
CA VAL A 6 27.13 6.84 -34.39
C VAL A 6 26.80 6.21 -33.03
N TYR A 7 25.56 5.76 -32.82
CA TYR A 7 25.14 5.14 -31.55
C TYR A 7 25.77 3.76 -31.29
N LYS A 8 26.16 3.04 -32.35
CA LYS A 8 26.67 1.67 -32.21
C LYS A 8 28.11 1.62 -31.68
N ALA A 9 28.90 2.67 -31.88
CA ALA A 9 30.31 2.70 -31.47
C ALA A 9 30.55 3.21 -30.03
N MET A 10 29.54 3.76 -29.35
CA MET A 10 29.66 4.22 -27.96
C MET A 10 29.30 3.15 -26.91
N VAL A 11 28.78 2.00 -27.33
CA VAL A 11 28.27 0.95 -26.42
C VAL A 11 29.26 -0.21 -26.26
N GLU A 12 30.35 -0.26 -27.03
CA GLU A 12 31.28 -1.41 -27.06
C GLU A 12 32.59 -1.21 -26.28
N SER A 13 32.62 -0.40 -25.22
CA SER A 13 33.77 -0.35 -24.31
C SER A 13 33.36 -0.02 -22.88
N ILE A 14 32.57 -0.93 -22.29
CA ILE A 14 32.50 -1.06 -20.84
C ILE A 14 32.95 -2.48 -20.56
N ASP A 15 34.22 -2.63 -20.23
CA ASP A 15 34.72 -3.84 -19.60
C ASP A 15 33.87 -4.07 -18.34
N ALA A 16 33.05 -5.11 -18.38
CA ALA A 16 32.19 -5.50 -17.28
C ALA A 16 33.07 -6.01 -16.13
N GLU A 17 33.55 -5.09 -15.31
CA GLU A 17 34.14 -5.41 -14.01
C GLU A 17 33.10 -6.24 -13.25
N ALA A 18 33.42 -7.51 -13.02
CA ALA A 18 32.52 -8.46 -12.40
C ALA A 18 32.11 -7.92 -11.02
N ALA A 19 30.85 -7.52 -10.89
CA ALA A 19 30.31 -7.03 -9.63
C ALA A 19 30.60 -8.07 -8.53
N PRO A 20 31.06 -7.63 -7.34
CA PRO A 20 31.35 -8.56 -6.26
C PRO A 20 30.09 -9.37 -5.94
N PRO A 21 30.24 -10.66 -5.57
CA PRO A 21 29.10 -11.51 -5.23
C PRO A 21 28.29 -10.84 -4.12
N ILE A 22 27.01 -10.61 -4.40
CA ILE A 22 26.07 -10.04 -3.43
C ILE A 22 26.08 -10.98 -2.21
N PRO A 23 26.39 -10.47 -1.00
CA PRO A 23 26.36 -11.29 0.21
C PRO A 23 25.00 -11.96 0.34
N ASN A 24 24.98 -13.27 0.59
CA ASN A 24 23.72 -13.98 0.86
C ASN A 24 23.01 -13.28 2.02
N PRO A 25 21.72 -12.91 1.88
CA PRO A 25 20.99 -12.24 2.95
C PRO A 25 21.01 -13.11 4.21
N ILE A 26 21.42 -12.52 5.33
CA ILE A 26 21.40 -13.19 6.63
C ILE A 26 19.92 -13.47 6.96
N PRO A 27 19.54 -14.74 7.24
CA PRO A 27 18.17 -15.06 7.64
C PRO A 27 17.79 -14.25 8.88
N VAL A 28 16.74 -13.44 8.76
CA VAL A 28 16.19 -12.72 9.91
C VAL A 28 15.30 -13.70 10.66
N ALA A 29 15.56 -13.93 11.94
CA ALA A 29 14.73 -14.82 12.75
C ALA A 29 13.25 -14.35 12.74
N LYS A 30 12.32 -15.26 12.40
CA LYS A 30 10.88 -14.97 12.41
C LYS A 30 10.45 -14.62 13.84
N CYS A 31 9.83 -13.46 14.01
CA CYS A 31 9.14 -13.10 15.24
C CYS A 31 7.79 -13.86 15.31
N PRO A 32 7.49 -14.62 16.37
CA PRO A 32 6.23 -15.35 16.47
C PRO A 32 5.01 -14.42 16.37
N GLY A 33 4.01 -14.80 15.55
CA GLY A 33 2.80 -14.01 15.32
C GLY A 33 2.91 -12.94 14.23
N PHE A 34 4.07 -12.82 13.58
CA PHE A 34 4.31 -11.88 12.49
C PHE A 34 4.84 -12.60 11.26
N LEU A 35 4.53 -12.04 10.08
CA LEU A 35 5.10 -12.50 8.82
C LEU A 35 6.64 -12.49 8.86
N GLU A 36 7.25 -13.48 8.22
CA GLU A 36 8.70 -13.58 8.13
C GLU A 36 9.27 -12.35 7.44
N SER A 37 10.21 -11.67 8.12
CA SER A 37 10.80 -10.45 7.59
C SER A 37 11.83 -10.76 6.51
N LEU A 38 11.58 -10.29 5.29
CA LEU A 38 12.52 -10.44 4.17
C LEU A 38 13.74 -9.49 4.29
N ASN A 39 13.62 -8.42 5.08
CA ASN A 39 14.65 -7.41 5.28
C ASN A 39 14.54 -6.83 6.69
N PRO A 40 15.64 -6.63 7.45
CA PRO A 40 15.59 -6.06 8.80
C PRO A 40 14.83 -4.72 8.93
N SER A 41 14.74 -3.95 7.85
CA SER A 41 14.02 -2.68 7.81
C SER A 41 12.49 -2.83 7.68
N HIS A 42 11.99 -3.99 7.24
CA HIS A 42 10.56 -4.22 7.08
C HIS A 42 9.84 -4.13 8.41
N ALA A 43 8.63 -3.58 8.35
CA ALA A 43 7.74 -3.54 9.49
C ALA A 43 7.30 -4.95 9.90
N GLU A 44 7.02 -5.09 11.19
CA GLU A 44 6.39 -6.29 11.75
C GLU A 44 4.91 -6.26 11.37
N ILE A 45 4.53 -7.14 10.45
CA ILE A 45 3.16 -7.29 9.98
C ILE A 45 2.60 -8.58 10.58
N PRO A 46 1.43 -8.57 11.25
CA PRO A 46 0.84 -9.77 11.84
C PRO A 46 0.69 -10.90 10.82
N ASP A 47 0.80 -12.15 11.29
CA ASP A 47 0.48 -13.32 10.46
C ASP A 47 -0.93 -13.20 9.85
N LEU A 48 -1.12 -13.83 8.69
CA LEU A 48 -2.41 -13.84 7.99
C LEU A 48 -3.48 -14.54 8.86
N PRO A 49 -4.75 -14.09 8.83
CA PRO A 49 -5.85 -14.82 9.46
C PRO A 49 -6.00 -16.24 8.90
N GLU A 50 -6.46 -17.19 9.73
CA GLU A 50 -6.49 -18.62 9.41
C GLU A 50 -7.51 -19.00 8.29
N ASP A 51 -8.48 -18.14 7.99
CA ASP A 51 -9.57 -18.38 7.03
C ASP A 51 -9.15 -18.24 5.54
N LEU A 52 -8.05 -18.88 5.16
CA LEU A 52 -7.52 -18.93 3.79
C LEU A 52 -8.29 -19.89 2.85
N GLU A 53 -9.43 -20.44 3.28
CA GLU A 53 -10.11 -21.54 2.58
C GLU A 53 -10.74 -21.17 1.21
N SER A 54 -10.72 -19.90 0.80
CA SER A 54 -11.25 -19.48 -0.50
C SER A 54 -10.14 -18.97 -1.41
N PHE A 55 -9.92 -19.68 -2.51
CA PHE A 55 -8.93 -19.33 -3.54
C PHE A 55 -9.22 -18.01 -4.27
N ASP A 56 -10.45 -17.50 -4.17
CA ASP A 56 -10.91 -16.32 -4.90
C ASP A 56 -10.86 -15.03 -4.06
N LEU A 57 -10.36 -15.10 -2.83
CA LEU A 57 -10.38 -13.97 -1.90
C LEU A 57 -8.97 -13.65 -1.42
N HIS A 58 -8.65 -12.36 -1.38
CA HIS A 58 -7.34 -11.88 -1.00
C HIS A 58 -7.40 -11.13 0.34
N TRP A 59 -6.31 -11.22 1.09
CA TRP A 59 -6.13 -10.48 2.32
C TRP A 59 -5.34 -9.21 2.07
N ASN A 60 -5.88 -8.10 2.58
CA ASN A 60 -5.31 -6.77 2.48
C ASN A 60 -5.01 -6.25 3.88
N TYR A 61 -3.77 -5.81 4.11
CA TYR A 61 -3.35 -5.18 5.37
C TYR A 61 -3.24 -3.67 5.19
N GLY A 62 -3.90 -2.93 6.06
CA GLY A 62 -4.03 -1.48 5.90
C GLY A 62 -5.11 -0.88 6.79
N TRP A 63 -5.67 0.25 6.36
CA TRP A 63 -6.58 1.04 7.17
C TRP A 63 -7.98 1.11 6.53
N PRO A 64 -9.04 0.65 7.20
CA PRO A 64 -10.40 0.95 6.78
C PRO A 64 -10.69 2.42 7.08
N VAL A 65 -11.26 3.18 6.15
CA VAL A 65 -11.49 4.62 6.31
C VAL A 65 -12.91 4.95 5.88
N SER A 66 -13.67 5.63 6.74
CA SER A 66 -15.00 6.13 6.37
C SER A 66 -14.88 7.37 5.50
N MET A 67 -15.89 7.68 4.67
CA MET A 67 -15.87 8.94 3.90
C MET A 67 -15.83 10.19 4.78
N LYS A 68 -16.29 10.10 6.03
CA LYS A 68 -16.15 11.16 7.03
C LYS A 68 -14.68 11.37 7.40
N ASP A 69 -13.96 10.28 7.66
CA ASP A 69 -12.52 10.34 7.99
C ASP A 69 -11.70 10.80 6.78
N VAL A 70 -12.05 10.37 5.57
CA VAL A 70 -11.43 10.85 4.32
C VAL A 70 -11.52 12.37 4.23
N ARG A 71 -12.71 12.95 4.45
CA ARG A 71 -12.88 14.41 4.42
C ARG A 71 -12.05 15.09 5.52
N ALA A 72 -12.07 14.56 6.74
CA ALA A 72 -11.28 15.12 7.84
C ALA A 72 -9.75 15.09 7.57
N LEU A 73 -9.26 14.02 6.95
CA LEU A 73 -7.85 13.90 6.54
C LEU A 73 -7.49 14.97 5.49
N ILE A 74 -8.35 15.19 4.50
CA ILE A 74 -8.12 16.21 3.47
C ILE A 74 -8.21 17.62 4.07
N GLU A 75 -9.17 17.90 4.94
CA GLU A 75 -9.26 19.18 5.64
C GLU A 75 -7.98 19.48 6.43
N THR A 76 -7.40 18.46 7.05
CA THR A 76 -6.17 18.58 7.84
C THR A 76 -4.93 18.79 6.97
N HIS A 77 -4.81 18.07 5.85
CA HIS A 77 -3.58 18.00 5.07
C HIS A 77 -3.57 18.82 3.79
N SER A 78 -4.75 19.20 3.29
CA SER A 78 -4.93 20.02 2.10
C SER A 78 -6.27 20.78 2.12
N PRO A 79 -6.43 21.76 3.03
CA PRO A 79 -7.69 22.48 3.21
C PRO A 79 -8.14 23.25 1.96
N ASN A 80 -7.24 23.52 1.02
CA ASN A 80 -7.55 24.23 -0.23
C ASN A 80 -8.24 23.35 -1.27
N ASP A 81 -8.06 22.02 -1.21
CA ASP A 81 -8.63 21.10 -2.20
C ASP A 81 -10.16 20.99 -2.09
N LEU A 82 -10.73 21.41 -0.96
CA LEU A 82 -12.17 21.41 -0.71
C LEU A 82 -12.84 22.77 -0.97
N GLN A 83 -12.07 23.83 -1.29
CA GLN A 83 -12.62 25.19 -1.35
C GLN A 83 -13.28 25.56 -2.68
N PHE A 84 -12.92 24.88 -3.79
CA PHE A 84 -13.33 25.30 -5.13
C PHE A 84 -14.45 24.45 -5.75
N PHE A 85 -14.66 23.24 -5.24
CA PHE A 85 -15.71 22.31 -5.68
C PHE A 85 -15.95 21.30 -4.55
N GLU A 86 -17.11 20.64 -4.51
CA GLU A 86 -17.32 19.48 -3.65
C GLU A 86 -16.88 18.21 -4.41
N PRO A 87 -15.62 17.75 -4.25
CA PRO A 87 -15.12 16.59 -4.98
C PRO A 87 -15.95 15.34 -4.67
N GLY A 88 -16.19 14.54 -5.71
CA GLY A 88 -16.83 13.24 -5.56
C GLY A 88 -15.96 12.25 -4.77
N PRO A 89 -16.53 11.13 -4.27
CA PRO A 89 -15.83 10.17 -3.42
C PRO A 89 -14.51 9.65 -3.99
N VAL A 90 -14.46 9.35 -5.29
CA VAL A 90 -13.25 8.85 -5.96
C VAL A 90 -12.10 9.86 -5.88
N VAL A 91 -12.38 11.15 -6.09
CA VAL A 91 -11.36 12.21 -6.03
C VAL A 91 -10.84 12.38 -4.61
N LEU A 92 -11.74 12.35 -3.62
CA LEU A 92 -11.37 12.40 -2.21
C LEU A 92 -10.46 11.22 -1.82
N LEU A 93 -10.82 10.00 -2.21
CA LEU A 93 -10.03 8.80 -1.90
C LEU A 93 -8.64 8.84 -2.56
N ALA A 94 -8.57 9.26 -3.82
CA ALA A 94 -7.30 9.45 -4.52
C ALA A 94 -6.41 10.53 -3.86
N ALA A 95 -7.01 11.61 -3.36
CA ALA A 95 -6.28 12.63 -2.63
C ALA A 95 -5.66 12.08 -1.34
N VAL A 96 -6.41 11.28 -0.56
CA VAL A 96 -5.88 10.63 0.65
C VAL A 96 -4.73 9.68 0.31
N ASP A 97 -4.84 8.89 -0.76
CA ASP A 97 -3.76 8.00 -1.21
C ASP A 97 -2.47 8.78 -1.55
N ALA A 98 -2.62 9.85 -2.35
CA ALA A 98 -1.51 10.72 -2.72
C ALA A 98 -0.85 11.38 -1.51
N HIS A 99 -1.65 11.83 -0.53
CA HIS A 99 -1.13 12.39 0.71
C HIS A 99 -0.44 11.35 1.58
N ALA A 100 -1.04 10.18 1.78
CA ALA A 100 -0.46 9.08 2.54
C ALA A 100 0.90 8.66 1.94
N THR A 101 0.97 8.51 0.62
CA THR A 101 2.20 8.23 -0.11
C THR A 101 3.24 9.32 0.11
N LYS A 102 2.85 10.59 -0.03
CA LYS A 102 3.76 11.74 0.12
C LYS A 102 4.33 11.87 1.54
N VAL A 103 3.50 11.71 2.57
CA VAL A 103 3.94 11.89 3.97
C VAL A 103 4.78 10.72 4.46
N SER A 104 4.46 9.50 4.03
CA SER A 104 5.16 8.30 4.47
C SER A 104 6.41 7.99 3.66
N GLY A 105 6.43 8.37 2.37
CA GLY A 105 7.41 7.90 1.39
C GLY A 105 7.09 6.50 0.83
N CYS A 106 6.03 5.85 1.32
CA CYS A 106 5.64 4.51 0.90
C CYS A 106 4.89 4.56 -0.43
N GLN A 107 5.53 4.09 -1.51
CA GLN A 107 4.91 4.01 -2.85
C GLN A 107 3.86 2.89 -2.98
N GLY A 108 3.76 2.04 -1.95
CA GLY A 108 2.88 0.87 -1.92
C GLY A 108 1.47 1.13 -1.40
N VAL A 109 1.17 2.37 -0.96
CA VAL A 109 -0.20 2.71 -0.55
C VAL A 109 -1.12 2.67 -1.76
N ARG A 110 -2.26 1.99 -1.62
CA ARG A 110 -3.31 1.91 -2.64
C ARG A 110 -4.67 1.95 -1.98
N HIS A 111 -5.66 2.50 -2.67
CA HIS A 111 -7.06 2.36 -2.29
C HIS A 111 -7.68 1.12 -2.93
N VAL A 112 -8.39 0.34 -2.11
CA VAL A 112 -9.22 -0.80 -2.54
C VAL A 112 -10.57 -0.75 -1.83
N LEU A 113 -11.53 -1.52 -2.32
CA LEU A 113 -12.82 -1.76 -1.68
C LEU A 113 -12.80 -3.14 -1.05
N VAL A 114 -13.24 -3.24 0.20
CA VAL A 114 -13.27 -4.50 0.96
C VAL A 114 -14.66 -4.76 1.52
N GLU A 115 -14.90 -6.01 1.89
CA GLU A 115 -16.15 -6.41 2.55
C GLU A 115 -16.28 -5.73 3.94
N PRO A 116 -17.48 -5.28 4.32
CA PRO A 116 -17.73 -4.74 5.65
C PRO A 116 -17.53 -5.78 6.75
N THR A 117 -16.99 -5.37 7.88
CA THR A 117 -16.89 -6.19 9.10
C THR A 117 -17.68 -5.54 10.23
N GLU A 118 -17.87 -6.24 11.34
CA GLU A 118 -18.50 -5.64 12.54
C GLU A 118 -17.76 -4.38 13.02
N ALA A 119 -16.42 -4.36 12.90
CA ALA A 119 -15.57 -3.24 13.30
C ALA A 119 -15.54 -2.10 12.26
N ALA A 120 -15.84 -2.39 10.99
CA ALA A 120 -15.84 -1.43 9.90
C ALA A 120 -17.04 -1.69 8.98
N ASN A 121 -18.17 -1.03 9.26
CA ASN A 121 -19.42 -1.21 8.52
C ASN A 121 -19.93 0.08 7.85
N TRP A 122 -19.05 1.06 7.67
CA TRP A 122 -19.35 2.38 7.13
C TRP A 122 -19.38 2.32 5.59
N PRO A 123 -20.56 2.39 4.94
CA PRO A 123 -20.61 2.31 3.49
C PRO A 123 -19.92 3.52 2.85
N THR A 124 -19.09 3.26 1.85
CA THR A 124 -18.37 4.29 1.08
C THR A 124 -19.25 5.07 0.09
N GLY A 125 -20.48 4.59 -0.12
CA GLY A 125 -21.31 4.99 -1.26
C GLY A 125 -20.90 4.32 -2.58
N VAL A 126 -19.89 3.45 -2.56
CA VAL A 126 -19.48 2.61 -3.70
C VAL A 126 -19.89 1.16 -3.41
N VAL A 127 -20.40 0.47 -4.42
CA VAL A 127 -20.77 -0.95 -4.32
C VAL A 127 -19.60 -1.82 -4.75
N THR A 128 -19.48 -3.02 -4.17
CA THR A 128 -18.56 -4.06 -4.66
C THR A 128 -19.00 -4.52 -6.05
N GLU A 129 -18.13 -5.25 -6.78
CA GLU A 129 -18.50 -5.85 -8.06
C GLU A 129 -19.72 -6.78 -7.95
N LYS A 130 -19.92 -7.39 -6.78
CA LYS A 130 -21.08 -8.24 -6.46
C LYS A 130 -22.33 -7.44 -6.06
N GLY A 131 -22.29 -6.10 -6.11
CA GLY A 131 -23.39 -5.21 -5.75
C GLY A 131 -23.61 -5.02 -4.25
N GLY A 132 -22.70 -5.51 -3.42
CA GLY A 132 -22.76 -5.39 -1.96
C GLY A 132 -22.22 -4.05 -1.43
N PRO A 133 -22.53 -3.68 -0.18
CA PRO A 133 -21.88 -2.56 0.48
C PRO A 133 -20.36 -2.79 0.55
N SER A 134 -19.58 -1.73 0.42
CA SER A 134 -18.12 -1.79 0.53
C SER A 134 -17.59 -0.77 1.53
N VAL A 135 -16.40 -1.07 2.06
CA VAL A 135 -15.60 -0.17 2.90
C VAL A 135 -14.36 0.27 2.13
N SER A 136 -13.98 1.54 2.27
CA SER A 136 -12.77 2.06 1.64
C SER A 136 -11.59 1.66 2.48
N PHE A 137 -10.58 1.11 1.84
CA PHE A 137 -9.44 0.54 2.54
C PHE A 137 -8.15 0.99 1.87
N PHE A 138 -7.25 1.56 2.65
CA PHE A 138 -5.92 1.96 2.18
C PHE A 138 -4.93 0.85 2.52
N VAL A 139 -4.63 0.03 1.52
CA VAL A 139 -3.78 -1.16 1.64
C VAL A 139 -2.30 -0.81 1.43
N VAL A 140 -1.43 -1.49 2.17
CA VAL A 140 0.04 -1.44 2.00
C VAL A 140 0.66 -2.81 1.78
N VAL A 141 -0.05 -3.89 2.11
CA VAL A 141 0.36 -5.28 1.83
C VAL A 141 -0.88 -6.03 1.37
N SER A 142 -0.76 -6.77 0.26
CA SER A 142 -1.86 -7.52 -0.31
C SER A 142 -1.38 -8.89 -0.77
N THR A 143 -2.20 -9.91 -0.57
CA THR A 143 -1.95 -11.27 -1.10
C THR A 143 -2.41 -11.43 -2.55
N THR A 144 -3.01 -10.41 -3.18
CA THR A 144 -3.45 -10.46 -4.59
C THR A 144 -2.29 -10.58 -5.57
N ASN A 145 -1.11 -10.07 -5.21
CA ASN A 145 0.08 -10.09 -6.06
C ASN A 145 1.34 -10.22 -5.20
N ASP A 146 2.21 -11.18 -5.54
CA ASP A 146 3.52 -11.40 -4.92
C ASP A 146 4.34 -10.12 -4.80
N THR A 147 4.29 -9.25 -5.80
CA THR A 147 5.02 -7.98 -5.79
C THR A 147 4.57 -7.08 -4.65
N MET A 148 3.26 -6.95 -4.41
CA MET A 148 2.73 -6.17 -3.29
C MET A 148 2.97 -6.87 -1.96
N PHE A 149 2.89 -8.19 -1.92
CA PHE A 149 3.17 -8.96 -0.71
C PHE A 149 4.64 -8.88 -0.26
N GLN A 150 5.57 -8.83 -1.22
CA GLN A 150 7.00 -8.76 -0.98
C GLN A 150 7.51 -7.33 -0.76
N SER A 151 6.86 -6.32 -1.37
CA SER A 151 7.22 -4.89 -1.26
C SER A 151 6.72 -4.26 0.04
N ARG A 152 6.99 -4.92 1.18
CA ARG A 152 6.45 -4.53 2.48
C ARG A 152 7.00 -3.16 2.92
N PRO A 153 6.17 -2.33 3.57
CA PRO A 153 6.63 -1.06 4.13
C PRO A 153 7.71 -1.27 5.20
N SER A 154 8.60 -0.29 5.33
CA SER A 154 9.56 -0.25 6.43
C SER A 154 8.88 0.11 7.76
N LYS A 155 9.58 -0.10 8.88
CA LYS A 155 9.12 0.35 10.21
C LYS A 155 8.79 1.86 10.23
N GLU A 156 9.63 2.67 9.61
CA GLU A 156 9.43 4.12 9.49
C GLU A 156 8.20 4.47 8.65
N HIS A 157 7.97 3.77 7.53
CA HIS A 157 6.77 3.96 6.72
C HIS A 157 5.50 3.67 7.54
N MET A 158 5.48 2.57 8.29
CA MET A 158 4.33 2.19 9.11
C MET A 158 4.07 3.19 10.23
N GLU A 159 5.09 3.66 10.93
CA GLU A 159 4.93 4.68 11.98
C GLU A 159 4.28 5.96 11.42
N LYS A 160 4.77 6.44 10.27
CA LYS A 160 4.21 7.64 9.61
C LYS A 160 2.78 7.43 9.16
N LEU A 161 2.44 6.26 8.61
CA LEU A 161 1.10 5.94 8.15
C LEU A 161 0.12 5.76 9.32
N THR A 162 0.51 5.05 10.38
CA THR A 162 -0.29 4.93 11.60
C THR A 162 -0.57 6.31 12.20
N LYS A 163 0.41 7.21 12.22
CA LYS A 163 0.22 8.60 12.64
C LYS A 163 -0.72 9.38 11.72
N PHE A 164 -0.60 9.20 10.40
CA PHE A 164 -1.45 9.86 9.41
C PHE A 164 -2.91 9.42 9.52
N PHE A 165 -3.18 8.11 9.60
CA PHE A 165 -4.53 7.57 9.73
C PHE A 165 -5.10 7.61 11.15
N GLY A 166 -4.26 7.87 12.16
CA GLY A 166 -4.65 8.00 13.56
C GLY A 166 -5.06 6.70 14.24
N LYS A 167 -4.74 5.54 13.66
CA LYS A 167 -5.06 4.21 14.18
C LYS A 167 -4.15 3.13 13.62
N GLU A 168 -4.15 1.96 14.25
CA GLU A 168 -3.42 0.80 13.76
C GLU A 168 -4.08 0.18 12.52
N PRO A 169 -3.28 -0.37 11.59
CA PRO A 169 -3.79 -1.15 10.47
C PRO A 169 -4.35 -2.50 10.94
N CYS A 170 -5.17 -3.12 10.10
CA CYS A 170 -5.70 -4.47 10.29
C CYS A 170 -5.74 -5.26 8.99
N TRP A 171 -5.98 -6.56 9.09
CA TRP A 171 -6.28 -7.42 7.94
C TRP A 171 -7.77 -7.34 7.59
N MET A 172 -8.09 -7.14 6.31
CA MET A 172 -9.43 -7.21 5.76
C MET A 172 -9.45 -7.99 4.45
N LYS A 173 -10.59 -8.60 4.16
CA LYS A 173 -10.82 -9.44 2.98
C LYS A 173 -11.52 -8.63 1.89
N ASP A 174 -11.10 -8.77 0.65
CA ASP A 174 -11.78 -8.14 -0.50
C ASP A 174 -12.99 -8.94 -1.01
#